data_AF-A0ABD6EYK3-F1
#
_entry.id   AF-A0ABD6EYK3-F1
#
_cell.length_a   1.000
_cell.length_b   1.000
_cell.length_c   1.000
_cell.angle_alpha   90.00
_cell.angle_beta   90.00
_cell.angle_gamma   90.00
#
_symmetry.space_group_name_H-M   'P 1'
#
loop_
_entity.id
_entity.type
_entity.pdbx_description
1 polymer ?
#
loop_
_entity_poly.entity_id
_entity_poly.type
_entity_poly.pdbx_seq_one_letter_code
_entity_poly.pdbx_strand_id
1 'polypeptide(L)'
;MSEVERFDGLLLGLAQQMEGGVPQLFDVLFSFLSRKTDFYTGAGIEKAQQMVLEAFNKHSVEARKKADAMKKKREEDQKRLEERRRAQKLKEEAEFKEPRITEITDEEAAEMQRKKEEPVESEAAESADGAFIY
;
A
#
# COMPACT_ATOMS: atom_id res chain seq x y z
N MET A 1 16.64 -24.92 -13.92
CA MET A 1 16.03 -25.37 -12.66
C MET A 1 17.11 -26.08 -11.87
N SER A 2 17.29 -25.70 -10.61
CA SER A 2 18.20 -26.42 -9.71
C SER A 2 17.65 -27.82 -9.41
N GLU A 3 18.51 -28.74 -8.99
CA GLU A 3 18.09 -30.10 -8.62
C GLU A 3 17.14 -30.10 -7.41
N VAL A 4 17.15 -29.04 -6.60
CA VAL A 4 16.24 -28.89 -5.45
C VAL A 4 14.84 -28.45 -5.94
N GLU A 5 14.80 -27.49 -6.88
CA GLU A 5 13.54 -26.92 -7.40
C GLU A 5 12.64 -27.96 -8.10
N ARG A 6 13.21 -29.03 -8.68
CA ARG A 6 12.39 -30.10 -9.28
C ARG A 6 11.55 -30.87 -8.26
N PHE A 7 11.93 -30.83 -6.98
CA PHE A 7 11.19 -31.51 -5.90
C PHE A 7 10.18 -30.59 -5.21
N ASP A 8 10.19 -29.28 -5.48
CA ASP A 8 9.32 -28.31 -4.82
C ASP A 8 7.84 -28.65 -4.98
N GLY A 9 7.42 -29.07 -6.17
CA GLY A 9 6.02 -29.45 -6.43
C GLY A 9 5.58 -30.67 -5.60
N LEU A 10 6.46 -31.66 -5.44
CA LEU A 10 6.19 -32.84 -4.62
C LEU A 10 6.10 -32.47 -3.13
N LEU A 11 7.07 -31.68 -2.64
CA LEU A 11 7.13 -31.25 -1.26
C LEU A 11 5.95 -30.33 -0.90
N LEU A 12 5.55 -29.44 -1.81
CA LEU A 12 4.38 -28.58 -1.63
C LEU A 12 3.09 -29.39 -1.56
N GLY A 13 2.92 -30.38 -2.44
CA GLY A 13 1.76 -31.27 -2.41
C GLY A 13 1.65 -32.03 -1.08
N LEU A 14 2.77 -32.56 -0.57
CA LEU A 14 2.82 -33.19 0.74
C LEU A 14 2.46 -32.21 1.87
N ALA A 15 3.03 -31.00 1.84
CA ALA A 15 2.76 -29.97 2.85
C ALA A 15 1.29 -29.53 2.87
N GLN A 16 0.63 -29.44 1.71
CA GLN A 16 -0.79 -29.08 1.61
C GLN A 16 -1.72 -30.13 2.22
N GLN A 17 -1.32 -31.39 2.23
CA GLN A 17 -2.08 -32.49 2.82
C GLN A 17 -1.92 -32.57 4.35
N MET A 18 -0.97 -31.84 4.92
CA MET A 18 -0.64 -31.88 6.34
C MET A 18 -1.30 -30.73 7.08
N GLU A 19 -2.36 -31.02 7.84
CA GLU A 19 -3.06 -30.04 8.68
C GLU A 19 -2.15 -29.42 9.75
N GLY A 20 -1.14 -30.18 10.22
CA GLY A 20 -0.14 -29.73 11.18
C GLY A 20 1.02 -28.94 10.57
N GLY A 21 1.00 -28.67 9.25
CA GLY A 21 2.00 -27.87 8.56
C GLY A 21 3.43 -28.41 8.66
N VAL A 22 4.40 -27.51 8.79
CA VAL A 22 5.84 -27.83 8.77
C VAL A 22 6.28 -28.78 9.91
N PRO A 23 5.82 -28.63 11.17
CA PRO A 23 6.15 -29.59 12.22
C PRO A 23 5.73 -31.04 11.89
N GLN A 24 4.52 -31.22 11.36
CA GLN A 24 4.02 -32.54 10.95
C GLN A 24 4.81 -33.10 9.76
N LEU A 25 5.20 -32.24 8.81
CA LEU A 25 6.06 -32.64 7.69
C LEU A 25 7.39 -33.22 8.17
N PHE A 26 8.03 -32.57 9.14
CA PHE A 26 9.28 -33.09 9.72
C PHE A 26 9.06 -34.41 10.46
N ASP A 27 7.99 -34.54 11.24
CA ASP A 27 7.68 -35.79 11.95
C ASP A 27 7.50 -36.96 10.97
N VAL A 28 6.72 -36.76 9.91
CA VAL A 28 6.51 -37.76 8.86
C VAL A 28 7.83 -38.11 8.14
N LEU A 29 8.67 -37.11 7.85
CA LEU A 29 9.97 -37.31 7.22
C LEU A 29 10.91 -38.15 8.12
N PHE A 30 11.04 -37.81 9.40
CA PHE A 30 11.89 -38.56 10.33
C PHE A 30 11.34 -39.96 10.60
N SER A 31 10.00 -40.13 10.66
CA SER A 31 9.35 -41.43 10.70
C SER A 31 9.67 -42.28 9.47
N PHE A 32 9.66 -41.69 8.26
CA PHE A 32 10.07 -42.36 7.04
C PHE A 32 11.53 -42.81 7.09
N LEU A 33 12.45 -41.91 7.48
CA LEU A 33 13.87 -42.23 7.61
C LEU A 33 14.10 -43.38 8.59
N SER A 34 13.41 -43.40 9.73
CA SER A 34 13.56 -44.48 10.71
C SER A 34 13.14 -45.87 10.21
N ARG A 35 12.20 -45.94 9.26
CA ARG A 35 11.60 -47.21 8.79
C ARG A 35 12.12 -47.68 7.44
N LYS A 36 12.60 -46.76 6.61
CA LYS A 36 12.93 -47.03 5.20
C LYS A 36 14.39 -46.78 4.86
N THR A 37 15.17 -46.25 5.79
CA THR A 37 16.61 -46.04 5.61
C THR A 37 17.36 -46.50 6.85
N ASP A 38 18.68 -46.59 6.73
CA ASP A 38 19.60 -46.84 7.83
C ASP A 38 20.02 -45.55 8.53
N PHE A 39 19.25 -44.45 8.41
CA PHE A 39 19.67 -43.12 8.86
C PHE A 39 20.13 -43.08 10.32
N TYR A 40 19.43 -43.78 11.22
CA TYR A 40 19.78 -43.83 12.64
C TYR A 40 20.77 -44.95 13.02
N THR A 41 20.96 -45.95 12.16
CA THR A 41 21.73 -47.16 12.46
C THR A 41 23.04 -47.29 11.68
N GLY A 42 23.14 -46.67 10.51
CA GLY A 42 24.26 -46.83 9.58
C GLY A 42 25.55 -46.20 10.09
N ALA A 43 25.47 -44.99 10.66
CA ALA A 43 26.64 -44.29 11.21
C ALA A 43 26.46 -43.80 12.66
N GLY A 44 25.37 -44.23 13.31
CA GLY A 44 25.02 -43.86 14.68
C GLY A 44 24.20 -42.56 14.79
N ILE A 45 23.53 -42.42 15.93
CA ILE A 45 22.58 -41.31 16.19
C ILE A 45 23.27 -39.95 16.20
N GLU A 46 24.47 -39.85 16.76
CA GLU A 46 25.22 -38.57 16.83
C GLU A 46 25.50 -37.99 15.44
N LYS A 47 25.94 -38.85 14.51
CA LYS A 47 26.22 -38.43 13.14
C LYS A 47 24.95 -38.07 12.38
N ALA A 48 23.86 -38.81 12.62
CA ALA A 48 22.54 -38.48 12.06
C ALA A 48 22.07 -37.08 12.52
N GLN A 49 22.21 -36.78 13.82
CA GLN A 49 21.89 -35.47 14.39
C GLN A 49 22.75 -34.36 13.77
N GLN A 50 24.06 -34.60 13.65
CA GLN A 50 24.98 -33.65 13.02
C GLN A 50 24.58 -33.33 11.58
N MET A 51 24.21 -34.34 10.78
CA MET A 51 23.77 -34.14 9.39
C MET A 51 22.54 -33.23 9.29
N VAL A 52 21.56 -33.38 10.18
CA VAL A 52 20.36 -32.53 10.21
C VAL A 52 20.74 -31.08 10.55
N LEU A 53 21.59 -30.88 11.56
CA LEU A 53 22.02 -29.55 11.98
C LEU A 53 22.85 -28.84 10.91
N GLU A 54 23.74 -29.56 10.22
CA GLU A 54 24.51 -29.02 9.11
C GLU A 54 23.62 -28.57 7.94
N ALA A 55 22.64 -29.41 7.56
CA ALA A 55 21.67 -29.06 6.53
C ALA A 55 20.83 -27.83 6.92
N PHE A 56 20.35 -27.78 8.17
CA PHE A 56 19.62 -26.63 8.70
C PHE A 56 20.46 -25.35 8.63
N ASN A 57 21.72 -25.40 9.10
CA ASN A 57 22.63 -24.26 9.11
C ASN A 57 22.95 -23.76 7.70
N LYS A 58 23.18 -24.67 6.75
CA LYS A 58 23.44 -24.33 5.35
C LYS A 58 22.33 -23.46 4.76
N HIS A 59 21.07 -23.85 4.95
CA HIS A 59 19.93 -23.14 4.39
C HIS A 59 19.52 -21.92 5.22
N SER A 60 19.70 -21.94 6.54
CA SER A 60 19.33 -20.82 7.43
C SER A 60 20.17 -19.57 7.17
N VAL A 61 21.47 -19.72 6.87
CA VAL A 61 22.36 -18.60 6.55
C VAL A 61 21.90 -17.86 5.28
N GLU A 62 21.56 -18.60 4.23
CA GLU A 62 21.07 -18.02 2.98
C GLU A 62 19.69 -17.38 3.15
N ALA A 63 18.78 -18.05 3.86
CA ALA A 63 17.45 -17.53 4.14
C ALA A 63 17.51 -16.24 4.96
N ARG A 64 18.36 -16.18 5.98
CA ARG A 64 18.56 -14.99 6.82
C ARG A 64 19.11 -13.82 6.01
N LYS A 65 20.12 -14.05 5.17
CA LYS A 65 20.66 -13.01 4.27
C LYS A 65 19.59 -12.45 3.32
N LYS A 66 18.76 -13.32 2.74
CA LYS A 66 17.65 -12.90 1.86
C LYS A 66 16.59 -12.11 2.63
N ALA A 67 16.23 -12.55 3.83
CA ALA A 67 15.27 -11.86 4.70
C ALA A 67 15.77 -10.46 5.12
N ASP A 68 17.03 -10.35 5.54
CA ASP A 68 17.65 -9.09 5.94
C ASP A 68 17.76 -8.11 4.74
N ALA A 69 18.12 -8.60 3.56
CA ALA A 69 18.14 -7.81 2.33
C ALA A 69 16.74 -7.32 1.92
N MET A 70 15.72 -8.19 2.02
CA MET A 70 14.34 -7.82 1.74
C MET A 70 13.82 -6.76 2.72
N LYS A 71 14.17 -6.87 4.01
CA LYS A 71 13.80 -5.88 5.02
C LYS A 71 14.44 -4.52 4.74
N LYS A 72 15.75 -4.48 4.45
CA LYS A 72 16.44 -3.23 4.07
C LYS A 72 15.81 -2.58 2.84
N LYS A 73 15.52 -3.37 1.80
CA LYS A 73 14.87 -2.85 0.59
C LYS A 73 13.48 -2.27 0.88
N ARG A 74 12.69 -2.93 1.72
CA ARG A 74 11.37 -2.40 2.15
C ARG A 74 11.50 -1.10 2.92
N GLU A 75 12.48 -0.97 3.81
CA GLU A 75 12.73 0.25 4.57
C GLU A 75 13.21 1.40 3.68
N GLU A 76 14.08 1.13 2.70
CA GLU A 76 14.54 2.10 1.71
C GLU A 76 13.41 2.57 0.78
N ASP A 77 12.58 1.65 0.30
CA ASP A 77 11.41 1.96 -0.53
C ASP A 77 10.38 2.79 0.25
N GLN A 78 10.18 2.49 1.55
CA GLN A 78 9.31 3.29 2.43
C GLN A 78 9.85 4.70 2.65
N LYS A 79 11.14 4.86 2.98
CA LYS A 79 11.75 6.20 3.14
C LYS A 79 11.65 7.04 1.87
N ARG A 80 11.95 6.44 0.72
CA ARG A 80 11.85 7.11 -0.58
C ARG A 80 10.41 7.52 -0.91
N LEU A 81 9.42 6.70 -0.55
CA LEU A 81 8.01 7.04 -0.74
C LEU A 81 7.58 8.19 0.20
N GLU A 82 8.03 8.17 1.46
CA GLU A 82 7.76 9.25 2.41
C GLU A 82 8.40 10.57 2.01
N GLU A 83 9.65 10.57 1.58
CA GLU A 83 10.34 11.76 1.08
C GLU A 83 9.63 12.35 -0.13
N ARG A 84 9.20 11.51 -1.08
CA ARG A 84 8.39 11.96 -2.23
C ARG A 84 7.07 12.58 -1.80
N ARG A 85 6.37 11.98 -0.84
CA ARG A 85 5.11 12.53 -0.31
C ARG A 85 5.32 13.84 0.43
N ARG A 86 6.38 13.98 1.23
CA ARG A 86 6.70 15.23 1.93
C ARG A 86 7.09 16.33 0.94
N ALA A 87 7.89 16.02 -0.07
CA ALA A 87 8.27 16.97 -1.12
C ALA A 87 7.06 17.42 -1.96
N GLN A 88 6.11 16.52 -2.26
CA GLN A 88 4.86 16.88 -2.93
C GLN A 88 4.00 17.80 -2.07
N LYS A 89 3.82 17.48 -0.78
CA LYS A 89 3.07 18.34 0.15
C LYS A 89 3.69 19.73 0.30
N LEU A 90 5.01 19.83 0.39
CA LEU A 90 5.71 21.11 0.47
C LEU A 90 5.56 21.93 -0.82
N LYS A 91 5.56 21.27 -1.99
CA LYS A 91 5.29 21.94 -3.27
C LYS A 91 3.85 22.42 -3.37
N GLU A 92 2.90 21.59 -2.97
CA GLU A 92 1.47 21.93 -2.97
C GLU A 92 1.17 23.05 -1.96
N GLU A 93 1.80 23.05 -0.78
CA GLU A 93 1.72 24.14 0.19
C GLU A 93 2.42 25.41 -0.31
N ALA A 94 3.50 25.30 -1.08
CA ALA A 94 4.18 26.44 -1.69
C ALA A 94 3.36 27.04 -2.84
N GLU A 95 2.75 26.20 -3.69
CA GLU A 95 1.82 26.62 -4.75
C GLU A 95 0.51 27.20 -4.18
N PHE A 96 0.07 26.75 -3.00
CA PHE A 96 -1.08 27.33 -2.29
C PHE A 96 -0.72 28.62 -1.53
N LYS A 97 0.55 28.79 -1.12
CA LYS A 97 1.06 30.01 -0.47
C LYS A 97 1.58 31.06 -1.46
N GLU A 98 1.91 30.70 -2.69
CA GLU A 98 2.07 31.65 -3.79
C GLU A 98 0.67 32.18 -4.12
N PRO A 99 0.36 33.45 -3.79
CA PRO A 99 -0.97 33.99 -3.98
C PRO A 99 -1.23 34.08 -5.48
N ARG A 100 -2.07 33.19 -6.00
CA ARG A 100 -2.88 33.47 -7.19
C ARG A 100 -3.98 34.46 -6.83
N ILE A 101 -3.59 35.60 -6.28
CA ILE A 101 -4.39 36.82 -6.29
C ILE A 101 -3.86 37.59 -7.50
N THR A 102 -4.24 37.13 -8.68
CA THR A 102 -4.34 38.04 -9.82
C THR A 102 -5.39 39.07 -9.42
N GLU A 103 -4.99 40.34 -9.39
CA GLU A 103 -5.88 41.45 -9.09
C GLU A 103 -7.09 41.38 -10.04
N ILE A 104 -8.25 41.00 -9.50
CA ILE A 104 -9.51 41.56 -9.96
C ILE A 104 -9.64 42.85 -9.14
N THR A 105 -8.91 43.87 -9.58
CA THR A 105 -8.88 45.21 -9.00
C THR A 105 -10.25 45.84 -9.26
N ASP A 106 -11.09 45.91 -8.23
CA ASP A 106 -12.13 46.89 -7.89
C ASP A 106 -13.05 47.56 -8.97
N GLU A 107 -12.93 47.33 -10.28
CA GLU A 107 -13.72 48.01 -11.31
C GLU A 107 -15.07 47.34 -11.61
N GLU A 108 -15.19 46.01 -11.55
CA GLU A 108 -16.45 45.31 -11.86
C GLU A 108 -17.48 45.31 -10.71
N ALA A 109 -17.05 45.57 -9.46
CA ALA A 109 -17.96 45.67 -8.32
C ALA A 109 -18.80 46.97 -8.35
N ALA A 110 -18.32 48.01 -9.03
CA ALA A 110 -19.02 49.30 -9.17
C ALA A 110 -20.13 49.28 -10.23
N GLU A 111 -20.05 48.42 -11.25
CA GLU A 111 -21.11 48.31 -12.27
C GLU A 111 -22.40 47.66 -11.75
N MET A 112 -22.32 46.77 -10.75
CA MET A 112 -23.53 46.16 -10.17
C MET A 112 -24.32 47.09 -9.23
N GLN A 113 -23.68 48.11 -8.63
CA GLN A 113 -24.39 49.06 -7.76
C GLN A 113 -25.06 50.19 -8.55
N ARG A 114 -24.53 50.58 -9.72
CA ARG A 114 -25.17 51.58 -10.60
C ARG A 114 -26.48 51.11 -11.26
N LYS A 115 -26.77 49.82 -11.26
CA LYS A 115 -28.02 49.26 -11.82
C LYS A 115 -29.15 49.10 -10.81
N LYS A 116 -28.95 49.48 -9.53
CA LYS A 116 -29.93 49.30 -8.46
C LYS A 116 -30.46 50.60 -7.84
N GLU A 117 -30.00 51.75 -8.34
CA GLU A 117 -30.45 53.08 -7.95
C GLU A 117 -31.01 53.83 -9.18
N GLU A 118 -32.13 53.34 -9.74
CA GLU A 118 -33.06 54.23 -10.44
C GLU A 118 -34.26 54.48 -9.50
N PRO A 119 -34.51 55.74 -9.11
CA PRO A 119 -35.42 56.07 -8.03
C PRO A 119 -36.87 55.90 -8.43
N VAL A 120 -37.60 55.27 -7.52
CA VAL A 120 -39.05 55.31 -7.43
C VAL A 120 -39.49 56.74 -7.03
N GLU A 121 -40.54 57.21 -7.71
CA GLU A 121 -41.49 58.28 -7.34
C GLU A 121 -41.12 59.76 -7.54
N SER A 122 -41.87 60.42 -8.44
CA SER A 122 -42.82 61.45 -8.00
C SER A 122 -43.98 61.62 -9.00
N GLU A 123 -45.13 61.94 -8.42
CA GLU A 123 -46.49 61.87 -8.93
C GLU A 123 -46.91 63.02 -9.89
N ALA A 124 -48.05 62.76 -10.55
CA ALA A 124 -49.17 63.67 -10.84
C ALA A 124 -49.15 64.57 -12.09
N ALA A 125 -49.91 64.14 -13.11
CA ALA A 125 -50.91 64.90 -13.88
C ALA A 125 -51.47 63.95 -14.98
N GLU A 126 -52.72 63.90 -15.41
CA GLU A 126 -54.03 64.49 -15.11
C GLU A 126 -54.98 63.84 -16.14
N SER A 127 -56.29 63.88 -15.90
CA SER A 127 -57.40 63.65 -16.85
C SER A 127 -57.90 62.22 -17.14
N ALA A 128 -59.03 61.93 -16.47
CA ALA A 128 -60.35 61.64 -17.05
C ALA A 128 -60.62 60.35 -17.86
N ASP A 129 -61.89 59.94 -17.74
CA ASP A 129 -62.65 58.92 -18.48
C ASP A 129 -62.27 57.45 -18.23
N GLY A 130 -63.15 56.57 -17.77
CA GLY A 130 -64.59 56.62 -17.59
C GLY A 130 -65.14 55.18 -17.58
N ALA A 131 -66.20 54.97 -16.79
CA ALA A 131 -67.12 53.82 -16.78
C ALA A 131 -66.52 52.42 -16.45
N PHE A 132 -66.91 51.78 -15.34
CA PHE A 132 -68.08 50.88 -15.25
C PHE A 132 -68.10 49.87 -16.41
N ILE A 133 -68.01 48.56 -16.19
CA ILE A 133 -69.13 47.75 -15.72
C ILE A 133 -68.67 46.33 -15.33
N TYR A 134 -69.47 45.78 -14.42
CA TYR A 134 -69.62 44.38 -13.97
C TYR A 134 -69.48 43.30 -15.05
#